data_AF-E9G851-F1
#
_entry.id   AF-E9G851-F1
#
_cell.length_a   1.000
_cell.length_b   1.000
_cell.length_c   1.000
_cell.angle_alpha   90.00
_cell.angle_beta   90.00
_cell.angle_gamma   90.00
#
_symmetry.space_group_name_H-M   'P 1'
#
loop_
_entity.id
_entity.type
_entity.pdbx_description
1 polymer ?
#
loop_
_entity_poly.entity_id
_entity_poly.type
_entity_poly.pdbx_seq_one_letter_code
_entity_poly.pdbx_strand_id
1 'polypeptide(L)'
;MIIYLNTHAGLEQIRKKADADETKRGPIAMIVGPTDIGKSTVCMLLLNYAVPIYVDLDVGQGQLSIPGTIGAMAIERPADVEEGFSQITPFQVDFVGKEISLDFTLHLLRP
;
A
#
# COMPACT_ATOMS: atom_id res chain seq x y z
N MET A 1 18.66 10.43 1.46
CA MET A 1 17.28 10.64 1.96
C MET A 1 16.50 11.76 1.25
N ILE A 2 17.08 12.55 0.33
CA ILE A 2 16.35 13.63 -0.37
C ILE A 2 15.29 13.13 -1.36
N ILE A 3 15.55 12.01 -2.04
CA ILE A 3 14.66 11.49 -3.08
C ILE A 3 13.27 11.18 -2.51
N TYR A 4 13.18 10.51 -1.36
CA TYR A 4 11.91 10.18 -0.74
C TYR A 4 11.13 11.41 -0.25
N LEU A 5 11.84 12.41 0.28
CA LEU A 5 11.24 13.67 0.69
C LEU A 5 10.67 14.43 -0.51
N ASN A 6 11.40 14.46 -1.62
CA ASN A 6 10.93 15.06 -2.88
C ASN A 6 9.70 14.32 -3.42
N THR A 7 9.70 12.98 -3.36
CA THR A 7 8.54 12.17 -3.76
C THR A 7 7.32 12.49 -2.91
N HIS A 8 7.49 12.55 -1.58
CA HIS A 8 6.41 12.95 -0.67
C HIS A 8 5.90 14.36 -0.98
N ALA A 9 6.79 15.34 -1.14
CA ALA A 9 6.42 16.71 -1.48
C ALA A 9 5.66 16.79 -2.82
N GLY A 10 6.05 15.99 -3.81
CA GLY A 10 5.35 15.89 -5.09
C GLY A 10 3.94 15.32 -4.94
N LEU A 11 3.78 14.23 -4.17
CA LEU A 11 2.46 13.64 -3.88
C LEU A 11 1.56 14.63 -3.13
N GLU A 12 2.12 15.34 -2.16
CA GLU A 12 1.39 16.35 -1.36
C GLU A 12 0.92 17.53 -2.23
N GLN A 13 1.71 17.96 -3.21
CA GLN A 13 1.27 18.97 -4.17
C GLN A 13 0.10 18.49 -5.04
N ILE A 14 0.12 17.22 -5.46
CA ILE A 14 -0.99 16.63 -6.23
C ILE A 14 -2.24 16.54 -5.35
N ARG A 15 -2.09 16.16 -4.07
CA ARG A 15 -3.18 16.13 -3.10
C ARG A 15 -3.83 17.50 -2.94
N LYS A 16 -3.05 18.56 -2.69
CA LYS A 16 -3.57 19.94 -2.58
C LYS A 16 -4.29 20.43 -3.84
N LYS A 17 -3.81 20.04 -5.02
CA LYS A 17 -4.48 20.35 -6.29
C LYS A 17 -5.80 19.59 -6.45
N ALA A 18 -5.87 18.36 -5.97
CA ALA A 18 -7.10 17.58 -5.97
C ALA A 18 -8.11 18.15 -4.95
N ASP A 19 -7.66 18.58 -3.77
CA ASP A 19 -8.52 19.20 -2.76
C ASP A 19 -9.11 20.55 -3.24
N ALA A 20 -8.42 21.26 -4.14
CA ALA A 20 -8.90 22.50 -4.74
C ALA A 20 -9.97 22.28 -5.84
N ASP A 21 -10.02 21.10 -6.44
CA ASP A 21 -10.94 20.74 -7.52
C ASP A 21 -11.79 19.52 -7.08
N GLU A 22 -13.04 19.72 -6.64
CA GLU A 22 -13.93 18.66 -6.12
C GLU A 22 -14.16 17.47 -7.10
N THR A 23 -13.82 17.63 -8.37
CA THR A 23 -13.93 16.58 -9.40
C THR A 23 -12.70 15.66 -9.47
N LYS A 24 -11.60 16.01 -8.81
CA LYS A 24 -10.32 15.28 -8.90
C LYS A 24 -10.10 14.39 -7.69
N ARG A 25 -9.56 13.19 -7.95
CA ARG A 25 -9.18 12.24 -6.91
C ARG A 25 -7.76 12.51 -6.43
N GLY A 26 -7.49 12.22 -5.16
CA GLY A 26 -6.15 12.26 -4.59
C GLY A 26 -5.17 11.31 -5.30
N PRO A 27 -3.85 11.49 -5.09
CA PRO A 27 -2.83 10.70 -5.75
C PRO A 27 -2.88 9.23 -5.35
N ILE A 28 -2.79 8.33 -6.33
CA ILE A 28 -2.62 6.89 -6.13
C ILE A 28 -1.23 6.52 -6.67
N ALA A 29 -0.39 5.96 -5.80
CA ALA A 29 0.97 5.57 -6.16
C ALA A 29 1.17 4.07 -5.91
N MET A 30 1.75 3.37 -6.88
CA MET A 30 2.12 1.97 -6.78
C MET A 30 3.65 1.85 -6.85
N ILE A 31 4.24 1.13 -5.89
CA ILE A 31 5.67 0.87 -5.86
C ILE A 31 5.93 -0.47 -6.55
N VAL A 32 6.69 -0.44 -7.63
CA VAL A 32 7.01 -1.62 -8.45
C VAL A 32 8.51 -1.84 -8.52
N GLY A 33 8.92 -3.11 -8.61
CA GLY A 33 10.32 -3.49 -8.77
C GLY A 33 10.57 -4.96 -8.37
N PRO A 34 11.77 -5.48 -8.65
CA PRO A 34 12.19 -6.83 -8.25
C PRO A 34 12.06 -7.08 -6.74
N THR A 35 12.11 -8.34 -6.33
CA THR A 35 12.21 -8.73 -4.91
C THR A 35 13.47 -8.14 -4.27
N ASP A 36 13.42 -7.88 -2.96
CA ASP A 36 14.57 -7.50 -2.12
C ASP A 36 15.27 -6.15 -2.41
N ILE A 37 14.57 -5.20 -3.06
CA ILE A 37 15.07 -3.82 -3.26
C ILE A 37 14.57 -2.85 -2.17
N GLY A 38 13.84 -3.34 -1.16
CA GLY A 38 13.31 -2.50 -0.08
C GLY A 38 12.03 -1.75 -0.43
N LYS A 39 11.20 -2.30 -1.32
CA LYS A 39 9.90 -1.73 -1.71
C LYS A 39 9.01 -1.45 -0.48
N SER A 40 8.90 -2.42 0.43
CA SER A 40 8.12 -2.30 1.66
C SER A 40 8.66 -1.21 2.58
N THR A 41 10.00 -1.08 2.69
CA THR A 41 10.66 -0.02 3.47
C THR A 41 10.33 1.38 2.93
N VAL A 42 10.40 1.56 1.60
CA VAL A 42 10.05 2.85 0.98
C VAL A 42 8.55 3.13 1.12
N CYS A 43 7.71 2.10 1.03
CA CYS A 43 6.27 2.22 1.25
C CYS A 43 5.97 2.71 2.67
N MET A 44 6.51 2.04 3.70
CA MET A 44 6.39 2.45 5.10
C MET A 44 6.85 3.90 5.32
N LEU A 45 7.98 4.29 4.73
CA LEU A 45 8.48 5.66 4.85
C LEU A 45 7.50 6.69 4.28
N LEU A 46 6.97 6.45 3.07
CA LEU A 46 6.00 7.34 2.44
C LEU A 46 4.66 7.38 3.18
N LEU A 47 4.21 6.25 3.72
CA LEU A 47 2.99 6.14 4.54
C LEU A 47 3.12 6.95 5.84
N ASN A 48 4.28 6.87 6.50
CA ASN A 48 4.56 7.67 7.70
C ASN A 48 4.56 9.17 7.42
N TYR A 49 4.94 9.61 6.22
CA TYR A 49 4.88 11.01 5.84
C TYR A 49 3.46 11.47 5.45
N ALA A 50 2.65 10.62 4.80
CA ALA A 50 1.42 11.06 4.13
C ALA A 50 0.10 10.53 4.75
N VAL A 51 0.16 9.74 5.84
CA VAL A 51 -0.98 9.09 6.53
C VAL A 51 -2.17 8.78 5.60
N PRO A 52 -2.01 7.91 4.56
CA PRO A 52 -3.05 7.62 3.56
C PRO A 52 -3.55 6.17 3.68
N ILE A 53 -4.32 5.71 2.68
CA ILE A 53 -4.70 4.30 2.55
C ILE A 53 -3.50 3.49 2.05
N TYR A 54 -3.11 2.47 2.79
CA TYR A 54 -2.13 1.46 2.41
C TYR A 54 -2.84 0.27 1.75
N VAL A 55 -2.32 -0.20 0.62
CA VAL A 55 -2.79 -1.43 -0.04
C VAL A 55 -1.60 -2.34 -0.22
N ASP A 56 -1.71 -3.53 0.34
CA ASP A 56 -0.70 -4.58 0.25
C ASP A 56 -1.15 -5.63 -0.76
N LEU A 57 -0.39 -5.73 -1.86
CA LEU A 57 -0.61 -6.68 -2.93
C LEU A 57 0.41 -7.84 -2.89
N ASP A 58 1.32 -7.87 -1.91
CA ASP A 58 2.33 -8.92 -1.80
C ASP A 58 1.79 -10.09 -0.97
N VAL A 59 1.28 -11.11 -1.66
CA VAL A 59 0.78 -12.35 -1.01
C VAL A 59 1.87 -13.16 -0.32
N GLY A 60 3.16 -12.95 -0.65
CA GLY A 60 4.28 -13.72 -0.11
C GLY A 60 4.88 -13.12 1.15
N GLN A 61 5.06 -11.79 1.15
CA GLN A 61 5.72 -11.02 2.21
C GLN A 61 4.81 -9.90 2.76
N GLY A 62 3.49 -10.14 2.74
CA GLY A 62 2.50 -9.17 3.19
C GLY A 62 2.71 -8.75 4.65
N GLN A 63 2.56 -7.45 4.92
CA GLN A 63 2.71 -6.85 6.25
C GLN A 63 1.37 -6.65 6.97
N LEU A 64 0.25 -6.77 6.25
CA LEU A 64 -1.10 -6.54 6.81
C LEU A 64 -1.75 -7.79 7.42
N SER A 65 -1.43 -8.98 6.92
CA SER A 65 -2.12 -10.21 7.32
C SER A 65 -1.24 -11.44 7.11
N ILE A 66 -1.85 -12.62 7.28
CA ILE A 66 -1.25 -13.91 7.01
C ILE A 66 -0.83 -13.99 5.53
N PRO A 67 0.29 -14.65 5.20
CA PRO A 67 0.68 -14.89 3.81
C PRO A 67 -0.46 -15.57 3.03
N GLY A 68 -0.69 -15.10 1.81
CA GLY A 68 -1.84 -15.50 0.98
C GLY A 68 -3.00 -14.52 1.02
N THR A 69 -2.91 -13.39 1.71
CA THR A 69 -3.98 -12.38 1.72
C THR A 69 -3.52 -11.09 1.04
N ILE A 70 -4.43 -10.47 0.28
CA ILE A 70 -4.29 -9.10 -0.20
C ILE A 70 -5.17 -8.22 0.68
N GLY A 71 -4.66 -7.06 1.09
CA GLY A 71 -5.35 -6.22 2.06
C GLY A 71 -5.22 -4.73 1.79
N ALA A 72 -6.16 -3.96 2.29
CA ALA A 72 -6.10 -2.51 2.34
C ALA A 72 -6.42 -2.01 3.75
N MET A 73 -5.70 -1.00 4.22
CA MET A 73 -5.90 -0.40 5.54
C MET A 73 -5.74 1.11 5.46
N ALA A 74 -6.63 1.85 6.10
CA ALA A 74 -6.44 3.27 6.31
C ALA A 74 -5.38 3.49 7.41
N ILE A 75 -4.27 4.13 7.09
CA ILE A 75 -3.29 4.54 8.08
C ILE A 75 -3.79 5.85 8.70
N GLU A 76 -4.01 5.88 10.00
CA GLU A 76 -4.39 7.10 10.74
C GLU A 76 -3.25 7.65 11.60
N ARG A 77 -2.32 6.78 11.97
CA ARG A 77 -1.19 7.10 12.86
C ARG A 77 0.10 6.59 12.23
N PRO A 78 1.23 7.30 12.46
CA PRO A 78 2.54 6.78 12.06
C PRO A 78 2.78 5.39 12.65
N ALA A 79 3.54 4.57 11.93
CA ALA A 79 3.97 3.27 12.41
C ALA A 79 4.77 3.41 13.70
N ASP A 80 4.47 2.54 14.65
CA ASP A 80 5.34 2.28 15.78
C ASP A 80 6.66 1.65 15.31
N VAL A 81 7.75 1.94 16.03
CA VAL A 81 9.09 1.47 15.65
C VAL A 81 9.24 -0.04 15.84
N GLU A 82 8.54 -0.62 16.81
CA GLU A 82 8.59 -2.05 17.14
C GLU A 82 7.43 -2.81 16.50
N GLU A 83 6.21 -2.28 16.60
CA GLU A 83 4.98 -2.99 16.17
C GLU A 83 4.52 -2.63 14.75
N GLY A 84 5.03 -1.55 14.15
CA GLY A 84 4.58 -1.09 12.84
C GLY A 84 3.23 -0.37 12.88
N PHE A 85 2.42 -0.52 11.82
CA PHE A 85 1.11 0.14 11.75
C PHE A 85 0.07 -0.56 12.62
N SER A 86 -0.71 0.21 13.37
CA SER A 86 -1.84 -0.31 14.14
C SER A 86 -2.89 -0.93 13.22
N GLN A 87 -3.15 -2.22 13.37
CA GLN A 87 -4.09 -2.98 12.54
C GLN A 87 -5.57 -2.70 12.90
N ILE A 88 -6.03 -1.46 12.72
CA ILE A 88 -7.42 -1.11 12.97
C ILE A 88 -8.24 -1.47 11.72
N THR A 89 -8.87 -2.65 11.76
CA THR A 89 -9.80 -3.19 10.74
C THR A 89 -9.32 -3.05 9.29
N PRO A 90 -8.29 -3.81 8.87
CA PRO A 90 -7.94 -3.91 7.46
C PRO A 90 -9.09 -4.56 6.66
N PHE A 91 -9.40 -4.02 5.48
CA PHE A 91 -10.19 -4.71 4.47
C PHE A 91 -9.30 -5.80 3.86
N GLN A 92 -9.71 -7.06 3.96
CA GLN A 92 -8.91 -8.21 3.53
C GLN A 92 -9.65 -9.06 2.51
N VAL A 93 -8.93 -9.51 1.49
CA VAL A 93 -9.38 -10.47 0.49
C VAL A 93 -8.36 -11.61 0.46
N ASP A 94 -8.80 -12.81 0.82
CA ASP A 94 -7.94 -13.99 0.88
C ASP A 94 -7.74 -14.59 -0.51
N PHE A 95 -6.47 -14.86 -0.84
CA PHE A 95 -6.05 -15.60 -2.03
C PHE A 95 -5.61 -17.01 -1.61
N VAL A 96 -6.06 -18.02 -2.36
CA VAL A 96 -5.68 -19.42 -2.09
C VAL A 96 -4.41 -19.72 -2.90
N GLY A 97 -3.31 -19.02 -2.61
CA GLY A 97 -2.06 -19.18 -3.34
C GLY A 97 -0.92 -18.32 -2.79
N LYS A 98 0.30 -18.85 -2.81
CA LYS A 98 1.54 -18.11 -2.45
C LYS A 98 2.08 -17.25 -3.59
N GLU A 99 1.57 -17.43 -4.82
CA GLU A 99 1.91 -16.63 -5.99
C GLU A 99 0.63 -16.20 -6.71
N ILE A 100 0.60 -14.94 -7.12
CA ILE A 100 -0.51 -14.35 -7.89
C ILE A 100 -0.65 -15.05 -9.25
N SER A 101 0.45 -15.59 -9.80
CA SER A 101 0.50 -16.33 -11.08
C SER A 101 -0.42 -17.57 -11.10
N LEU A 102 -0.61 -18.23 -9.95
CA LEU A 102 -1.33 -19.50 -9.84
C LEU A 102 -2.86 -19.31 -9.73
N ASP A 103 -3.32 -18.14 -9.26
CA ASP A 103 -4.74 -17.90 -8.91
C ASP A 103 -5.49 -17.02 -9.92
N PHE A 104 -4.79 -16.46 -10.92
CA PHE A 104 -5.39 -15.65 -12.00
C PHE A 104 -6.52 -16.41 -12.74
N THR A 105 -6.37 -17.73 -12.89
CA THR A 105 -7.36 -18.60 -13.54
C THR A 105 -8.63 -18.78 -12.70
N LEU A 106 -8.53 -18.80 -11.38
CA LEU A 106 -9.67 -19.05 -10.47
C LEU A 106 -10.52 -17.80 -10.25
N HIS A 107 -9.91 -16.61 -10.26
CA HIS A 107 -10.63 -15.33 -10.10
C HIS A 107 -11.29 -14.84 -11.40
N LEU A 108 -10.77 -15.19 -12.58
CA LEU A 108 -11.41 -14.90 -13.87
C LEU A 108 -12.60 -15.83 -14.21
N LEU A 109 -12.75 -16.95 -13.50
CA LEU A 109 -13.79 -17.97 -13.74
C LEU A 109 -14.98 -17.90 -12.77
N ARG A 110 -15.03 -16.94 -11.84
CA ARG A 110 -16.25 -16.70 -11.06
C ARG A 110 -17.12 -15.65 -11.79
N PRO A 111 -18.38 -15.99 -12.16
CA PRO A 111 -19.28 -15.10 -12.87
C PRO A 111 -19.76 -13.92 -12.02
#